data_AF-A0A8J5S3X8-F1
#
_entry.id   AF-A0A8J5S3X8-F1
#
_cell.length_a   1.000
_cell.length_b   1.000
_cell.length_c   1.000
_cell.angle_alpha   90.00
_cell.angle_beta   90.00
_cell.angle_gamma   90.00
#
_symmetry.space_group_name_H-M   'P 1'
#
loop_
_entity.id
_entity.type
_entity.pdbx_description
1 polymer ?
#
loop_
_entity_poly.entity_id
_entity_poly.type
_entity_poly.pdbx_seq_one_letter_code
_entity_poly.pdbx_strand_id
1 'polypeptide(L)'
;MRRTRGGDAYGTMGRGPLGAAEAVRLAVGAAVLFPLRLVAGVLVLVVYYLVCRVCTLRVEEEREEGAGEGEGYARLEGWRREGVVRYGRALSRAMLFVFGFYWIREHDCSFPDDKDEHLEKSKELGRPGAVVSNHVSYVDILYHMSSSFPSFVAKRSVARLPLVGLISKCLGCIFVQRESKTSDFKGVAGAVTERIQRAYEQKNSPMMLLFPEGTTTNGDYLLPFKTGAFLAKAPVKPVILRYPYKRFSPAWDSMSGARHVFLLLANL
;
A
#
# COMPACT_ATOMS: atom_id res chain seq x y z
N MET A 1 -18.37 3.72 22.31
CA MET A 1 -17.80 2.36 22.57
C MET A 1 -16.52 2.53 23.39
N ARG A 2 -16.46 1.96 24.60
CA ARG A 2 -15.39 2.17 25.60
C ARG A 2 -13.99 1.84 25.06
N ARG A 3 -13.06 2.76 25.28
CA ARG A 3 -11.62 2.68 25.07
C ARG A 3 -11.04 1.56 25.96
N THR A 4 -10.72 0.39 25.41
CA THR A 4 -9.73 -0.50 26.04
C THR A 4 -8.40 -0.17 25.37
N ARG A 5 -7.63 0.72 25.99
CA ARG A 5 -6.19 0.89 25.70
C ARG A 5 -5.49 -0.43 26.03
N GLY A 6 -5.54 -1.40 25.12
CA GLY A 6 -4.45 -2.35 24.99
C GLY A 6 -3.28 -1.54 24.44
N GLY A 7 -2.48 -0.96 25.33
CA GLY A 7 -1.26 -0.26 24.92
C GLY A 7 -0.36 -1.23 24.16
N ASP A 8 0.47 -0.70 23.26
CA ASP A 8 1.56 -1.47 22.67
C ASP A 8 2.38 -2.09 23.81
N ALA A 9 2.28 -3.40 23.99
CA ALA A 9 2.96 -4.16 25.04
C ALA A 9 4.48 -4.15 24.80
N TYR A 10 4.91 -3.97 23.55
CA TYR A 10 6.32 -3.82 23.21
C TYR A 10 6.79 -2.37 23.35
N GLY A 11 5.89 -1.43 23.68
CA GLY A 11 6.17 -0.03 23.93
C GLY A 11 6.68 0.74 22.71
N THR A 12 7.07 1.99 22.92
CA THR A 12 7.52 2.88 21.84
C THR A 12 8.68 2.26 21.05
N MET A 13 8.54 2.19 19.72
CA MET A 13 9.50 1.55 18.81
C MET A 13 9.80 0.06 19.11
N GLY A 14 8.94 -0.63 19.87
CA GLY A 14 9.19 -1.99 20.34
C GLY A 14 10.32 -2.09 21.38
N ARG A 15 10.67 -1.00 22.07
CA ARG A 15 11.73 -0.90 23.11
C ARG A 15 11.20 -0.81 24.54
N GLY A 16 9.90 -0.95 24.76
CA GLY A 16 9.32 -0.94 26.09
C GLY A 16 9.84 -2.09 26.95
N PRO A 17 9.87 -1.91 28.29
CA PRO A 17 10.18 -3.00 29.20
C PRO A 17 9.11 -4.09 29.05
N LEU A 18 9.54 -5.30 28.66
CA LEU A 18 8.65 -6.44 28.50
C LEU A 18 8.47 -7.14 29.85
N GLY A 19 7.23 -7.42 30.23
CA GLY A 19 6.96 -8.38 31.31
C GLY A 19 7.45 -9.78 30.91
N ALA A 20 7.81 -10.60 31.89
CA ALA A 20 8.41 -11.93 31.65
C ALA A 20 7.60 -12.79 30.67
N ALA A 21 6.27 -12.78 30.76
CA ALA A 21 5.40 -13.52 29.86
C ALA A 21 5.46 -13.03 28.40
N GLU A 22 5.53 -11.71 28.17
CA GLU A 22 5.66 -11.14 26.82
C GLU A 22 7.05 -11.35 26.25
N ALA A 23 8.09 -11.32 27.10
CA ALA A 23 9.45 -11.66 26.70
C ALA A 23 9.56 -13.13 26.24
N VAL A 24 9.00 -14.07 27.00
CA VAL A 24 8.96 -15.50 26.62
C VAL A 24 8.20 -15.70 25.31
N ARG A 25 7.04 -15.06 25.15
CA ARG A 25 6.25 -15.14 23.90
C ARG A 25 7.03 -14.61 22.71
N LEU A 26 7.63 -13.42 22.83
CA LEU A 26 8.45 -12.86 21.75
C LEU A 26 9.65 -13.75 21.44
N ALA A 27 10.29 -14.35 22.45
CA ALA A 27 11.39 -15.29 22.24
C ALA A 27 10.93 -16.55 21.49
N VAL A 28 9.78 -17.14 21.86
CA VAL A 28 9.20 -18.29 21.15
C VAL A 28 8.82 -17.91 19.72
N GLY A 29 8.17 -16.76 19.53
CA GLY A 29 7.81 -16.24 18.21
C GLY A 29 9.03 -15.98 17.33
N ALA A 30 10.10 -15.43 17.91
CA ALA A 30 11.38 -15.22 17.22
C ALA A 30 12.09 -16.53 16.86
N ALA A 31 11.99 -17.55 17.70
CA ALA A 31 12.62 -18.85 17.44
C ALA A 31 11.85 -19.70 16.42
N VAL A 32 10.52 -19.63 16.41
CA VAL A 32 9.67 -20.53 15.63
C VAL A 32 8.97 -19.82 14.47
N LEU A 33 8.21 -18.77 14.74
CA LEU A 33 7.38 -18.11 13.72
C LEU A 33 8.20 -17.25 12.77
N PHE A 34 9.17 -16.50 13.29
CA PHE A 34 10.01 -15.62 12.48
C PHE A 34 10.70 -16.34 11.32
N PRO A 35 11.48 -17.42 11.51
CA PRO A 35 12.15 -18.09 10.39
C PRO A 35 11.15 -18.66 9.38
N LEU A 36 10.06 -19.27 9.85
CA LEU A 36 9.02 -19.83 8.98
C LEU A 36 8.36 -18.75 8.11
N ARG A 37 7.92 -17.66 8.73
CA ARG A 37 7.25 -16.55 8.03
C ARG A 37 8.22 -15.76 7.16
N LEU A 38 9.50 -15.65 7.55
CA LEU A 38 10.53 -15.02 6.72
C LEU A 38 10.73 -15.80 5.42
N VAL A 39 10.88 -17.12 5.49
CA VAL A 39 11.01 -17.99 4.30
C VAL A 39 9.75 -17.90 3.44
N ALA A 40 8.56 -17.99 4.05
CA ALA A 40 7.30 -17.86 3.33
C ALA A 40 7.16 -16.49 2.64
N GLY A 41 7.52 -15.40 3.33
CA GLY A 41 7.48 -14.04 2.79
C GLY A 41 8.47 -13.84 1.63
N VAL A 42 9.69 -14.36 1.76
CA VAL A 42 10.68 -14.34 0.67
C VAL A 42 10.17 -15.14 -0.53
N LEU A 43 9.59 -16.32 -0.31
CA LEU A 43 9.02 -17.14 -1.39
C LEU A 43 7.90 -16.41 -2.11
N VAL A 44 6.94 -15.81 -1.38
CA VAL A 44 5.85 -15.02 -1.97
C VAL A 44 6.41 -13.85 -2.79
N LEU A 45 7.43 -13.16 -2.28
CA LEU A 45 8.07 -12.04 -2.99
C LEU A 45 8.78 -12.49 -4.27
N VAL A 46 9.48 -13.62 -4.23
CA VAL A 46 10.15 -14.21 -5.40
C VAL A 46 9.12 -14.66 -6.44
N VAL A 47 8.06 -15.35 -6.03
CA VAL A 47 6.97 -15.75 -6.94
C VAL A 47 6.33 -14.52 -7.58
N TYR A 48 6.08 -13.46 -6.81
CA TYR A 48 5.54 -12.22 -7.36
C TYR A 48 6.50 -11.58 -8.37
N TYR A 49 7.78 -11.49 -8.04
CA TYR A 49 8.78 -11.02 -8.97
C TYR A 49 8.82 -11.84 -10.26
N LEU A 50 8.75 -13.17 -10.18
CA LEU A 50 8.75 -14.04 -11.35
C LEU A 50 7.50 -13.84 -12.21
N VAL A 51 6.31 -13.69 -11.61
CA VAL A 51 5.07 -13.37 -12.35
C VAL A 51 5.22 -12.05 -13.10
N CYS A 52 5.72 -11.01 -12.42
CA CYS A 52 5.99 -9.72 -13.04
C CYS A 52 7.02 -9.87 -14.18
N ARG A 53 8.12 -10.59 -13.94
CA ARG A 53 9.18 -10.83 -14.92
C ARG A 53 8.63 -11.48 -16.17
N VAL A 54 7.88 -12.58 -16.04
CA VAL A 54 7.25 -13.29 -17.16
C VAL A 54 6.32 -12.38 -17.95
N CYS A 55 5.55 -11.54 -17.26
CA CYS A 55 4.64 -10.59 -17.92
C CYS A 55 5.38 -9.41 -18.60
N THR A 56 6.63 -9.14 -18.25
CA THR A 56 7.44 -8.03 -18.80
C THR A 56 8.58 -8.44 -19.72
N LEU A 57 8.83 -9.74 -19.94
CA LEU A 57 10.00 -10.25 -20.68
C LEU A 57 10.26 -9.56 -22.03
N ARG A 58 9.20 -9.25 -22.81
CA ARG A 58 9.34 -8.59 -24.13
C ARG A 58 9.19 -7.06 -24.09
N VAL A 59 8.77 -6.50 -22.96
CA VAL A 59 8.58 -5.04 -22.80
C VAL A 59 9.88 -4.37 -22.35
N GLU A 60 10.75 -5.11 -21.65
CA GLU A 60 12.06 -4.60 -21.25
C GLU A 60 13.07 -4.53 -22.41
N GLU A 61 12.98 -5.41 -23.40
CA GLU A 61 13.81 -5.32 -24.63
C GLU A 61 13.55 -4.02 -25.39
N GLU A 62 12.30 -3.56 -25.47
CA GLU A 62 11.93 -2.27 -26.07
C GLU A 62 12.32 -1.04 -25.21
N ARG A 63 12.69 -1.24 -23.94
CA ARG A 63 12.96 -0.17 -22.98
C ARG A 63 14.38 0.38 -23.06
N GLU A 64 15.35 -0.42 -23.48
CA GLU A 64 16.75 0.01 -23.59
C GLU A 64 16.95 1.11 -24.64
N GLU A 65 16.00 1.32 -25.55
CA GLU A 65 16.11 2.29 -26.64
C GLU A 65 15.43 3.65 -26.42
N GLY A 66 14.72 3.95 -25.30
CA GLY A 66 14.24 5.34 -25.13
C GLY A 66 13.21 5.79 -24.09
N ALA A 67 12.97 5.14 -22.94
CA ALA A 67 11.90 5.61 -22.03
C ALA A 67 12.31 5.88 -20.57
N GLY A 68 11.80 7.00 -20.03
CA GLY A 68 12.01 7.46 -18.65
C GLY A 68 11.50 6.47 -17.58
N GLU A 69 12.07 6.56 -16.38
CA GLU A 69 11.74 5.73 -15.21
C GLU A 69 10.28 5.93 -14.75
N GLY A 70 9.30 5.26 -15.36
CA GLY A 70 7.92 5.30 -14.85
C GLY A 70 6.79 4.95 -15.83
N GLU A 71 7.08 4.72 -17.11
CA GLU A 71 6.04 4.51 -18.14
C GLU A 71 5.74 3.04 -18.48
N GLY A 72 6.56 2.09 -18.01
CA GLY A 72 6.41 0.67 -18.37
C GLY A 72 5.05 0.03 -18.00
N TYR A 73 4.35 0.60 -17.02
CA TYR A 73 2.99 0.17 -16.67
C TYR A 73 1.92 0.54 -17.69
N ALA A 74 2.06 1.71 -18.31
CA ALA A 74 1.04 2.23 -19.23
C ALA A 74 0.89 1.38 -20.50
N ARG A 75 1.77 0.39 -20.70
CA ARG A 75 1.85 -0.44 -21.90
C ARG A 75 1.57 -1.94 -21.67
N LEU A 76 1.32 -2.36 -20.43
CA LEU A 76 0.85 -3.73 -20.18
C LEU A 76 -0.64 -3.80 -20.53
N GLU A 77 -0.98 -4.52 -21.60
CA GLU A 77 -2.36 -4.71 -22.04
C GLU A 77 -2.72 -6.19 -22.15
N GLY A 78 -4.03 -6.47 -22.23
CA GLY A 78 -4.58 -7.81 -22.40
C GLY A 78 -4.19 -8.78 -21.27
N TRP A 79 -3.80 -10.00 -21.66
CA TRP A 79 -3.56 -11.11 -20.73
C TRP A 79 -2.41 -10.85 -19.75
N ARG A 80 -1.41 -10.04 -20.13
CA ARG A 80 -0.26 -9.74 -19.27
C ARG A 80 -0.70 -8.90 -18.08
N ARG A 81 -1.52 -7.89 -18.34
CA ARG A 81 -2.07 -7.04 -17.30
C ARG A 81 -3.03 -7.80 -16.40
N GLU A 82 -3.92 -8.58 -17.00
CA GLU A 82 -4.84 -9.43 -16.25
C GLU A 82 -4.09 -10.42 -15.34
N GLY A 83 -3.02 -11.03 -15.85
CA GLY A 83 -2.14 -11.90 -15.07
C GLY A 83 -1.50 -11.18 -13.88
N VAL A 84 -0.85 -10.04 -14.11
CA VAL A 84 -0.23 -9.24 -13.04
C VAL A 84 -1.25 -8.84 -11.98
N VAL A 85 -2.45 -8.41 -12.37
CA VAL A 85 -3.51 -8.02 -11.44
C VAL A 85 -4.00 -9.22 -10.65
N ARG A 86 -4.38 -10.32 -11.31
CA ARG A 86 -4.97 -11.49 -10.66
C ARG A 86 -4.00 -12.15 -9.69
N TYR A 87 -2.78 -12.45 -10.14
CA TYR A 87 -1.77 -13.07 -9.29
C TYR A 87 -1.23 -12.09 -8.25
N GLY A 88 -1.06 -10.82 -8.61
CA GLY A 88 -0.62 -9.79 -7.67
C GLY A 88 -1.58 -9.62 -6.50
N ARG A 89 -2.91 -9.60 -6.75
CA ARG A 89 -3.92 -9.57 -5.69
C ARG A 89 -3.79 -10.77 -4.74
N ALA A 90 -3.67 -11.98 -5.30
CA ALA A 90 -3.53 -13.20 -4.52
C ALA A 90 -2.24 -13.24 -3.70
N LEU A 91 -1.11 -12.85 -4.29
CA LEU A 91 0.20 -12.82 -3.64
C LEU A 91 0.29 -11.73 -2.57
N SER A 92 -0.30 -10.55 -2.80
CA SER A 92 -0.44 -9.52 -1.77
C SER A 92 -1.28 -10.01 -0.59
N ARG A 93 -2.37 -10.74 -0.86
CA ARG A 93 -3.20 -11.35 0.19
C ARG A 93 -2.43 -12.42 0.98
N ALA A 94 -1.63 -13.23 0.29
CA ALA A 94 -0.74 -14.20 0.92
C ALA A 94 0.34 -13.53 1.78
N MET A 95 0.92 -12.41 1.33
CA MET A 95 1.89 -11.64 2.11
C MET A 95 1.25 -11.06 3.39
N LEU A 96 0.01 -10.56 3.32
CA LEU A 96 -0.75 -10.14 4.50
C LEU A 96 -0.94 -11.29 5.49
N PHE A 97 -1.24 -12.49 4.99
CA PHE A 97 -1.34 -13.69 5.83
C PHE A 97 -0.01 -14.03 6.51
N VAL A 98 1.12 -13.92 5.80
CA VAL A 98 2.47 -14.10 6.36
C VAL A 98 2.75 -13.10 7.49
N PHE A 99 2.32 -11.85 7.35
CA PHE A 99 2.42 -10.82 8.39
C PHE A 99 1.39 -10.96 9.53
N GLY A 100 0.55 -11.99 9.52
CA GLY A 100 -0.43 -12.24 10.59
C GLY A 100 -1.77 -11.54 10.41
N PHE A 101 -2.02 -10.89 9.27
CA PHE A 101 -3.31 -10.28 8.92
C PHE A 101 -4.24 -11.32 8.27
N TYR A 102 -4.72 -12.24 9.11
CA TYR A 102 -5.55 -13.37 8.70
C TYR A 102 -6.97 -12.96 8.31
N TRP A 103 -7.57 -12.06 9.10
CA TRP A 103 -8.96 -11.66 8.96
C TRP A 103 -9.01 -10.15 8.80
N ILE A 104 -9.54 -9.70 7.66
CA ILE A 104 -9.68 -8.28 7.34
C ILE A 104 -11.17 -8.03 7.17
N ARG A 105 -11.75 -7.21 8.05
CA ARG A 105 -13.16 -6.86 8.01
C ARG A 105 -13.31 -5.57 7.22
N GLU A 106 -14.05 -5.65 6.13
CA GLU A 106 -14.41 -4.50 5.32
C GLU A 106 -15.83 -4.07 5.71
N HIS A 107 -15.98 -2.78 6.03
CA HIS A 107 -17.26 -2.16 6.34
C HIS A 107 -17.47 -1.05 5.33
N ASP A 108 -18.42 -1.23 4.42
CA ASP A 108 -18.84 -0.17 3.52
C ASP A 108 -19.78 0.78 4.28
N CYS A 109 -19.22 1.88 4.76
CA CYS A 109 -19.98 2.97 5.37
C CYS A 109 -20.60 3.82 4.25
N SER A 110 -21.70 3.36 3.66
CA SER A 110 -22.67 4.27 3.06
C SER A 110 -23.35 4.98 4.24
N PHE A 111 -23.14 6.29 4.42
CA PHE A 111 -23.73 7.03 5.54
C PHE A 111 -25.27 6.93 5.43
N PRO A 112 -25.97 6.29 6.40
CA PRO A 112 -27.41 6.03 6.27
C PRO A 112 -28.32 7.25 6.53
N ASP A 113 -27.75 8.37 7.01
CA ASP A 113 -28.52 9.49 7.60
C ASP A 113 -28.42 10.79 6.79
N ASP A 114 -27.54 10.85 5.79
CA ASP A 114 -27.56 11.91 4.79
C ASP A 114 -28.52 11.46 3.68
N LYS A 115 -29.67 12.12 3.61
CA LYS A 115 -30.73 12.00 2.58
C LYS A 115 -30.18 11.43 1.27
N ASP A 116 -30.92 10.48 0.68
CA ASP A 116 -30.64 9.73 -0.56
C ASP A 116 -29.97 10.51 -1.73
N GLU A 117 -29.96 11.84 -1.71
CA GLU A 117 -29.19 12.73 -2.57
C GLU A 117 -27.71 12.35 -2.73
N HIS A 118 -26.96 12.01 -1.66
CA HIS A 118 -25.52 11.71 -1.80
C HIS A 118 -25.26 10.33 -2.43
N LEU A 119 -26.15 9.36 -2.20
CA LEU A 119 -26.06 8.03 -2.79
C LEU A 119 -26.43 8.06 -4.28
N GLU A 120 -27.51 8.77 -4.63
CA GLU A 120 -27.89 8.98 -6.03
C GLU A 120 -26.82 9.79 -6.77
N LYS A 121 -26.29 10.85 -6.16
CA LYS A 121 -25.16 11.60 -6.72
C LYS A 121 -23.91 10.75 -6.87
N SER A 122 -23.64 9.81 -5.97
CA SER A 122 -22.51 8.86 -6.11
C SER A 122 -22.72 7.86 -7.24
N LYS A 123 -23.96 7.44 -7.52
CA LYS A 123 -24.28 6.60 -8.69
C LYS A 123 -24.15 7.39 -9.99
N GLU A 124 -24.51 8.67 -9.98
CA GLU A 124 -24.33 9.60 -11.11
C GLU A 124 -22.86 9.96 -11.37
N LEU A 125 -22.04 10.08 -10.32
CA LEU A 125 -20.62 10.47 -10.39
C LEU A 125 -19.71 9.40 -11.03
N GLY A 126 -20.22 8.22 -11.36
CA GLY A 126 -19.43 7.17 -12.03
C GLY A 126 -18.30 6.59 -11.16
N ARG A 127 -17.31 5.93 -11.79
CA ARG A 127 -16.22 5.26 -11.07
C ARG A 127 -15.22 6.30 -10.52
N PRO A 128 -14.76 6.21 -9.26
CA PRO A 128 -13.76 7.13 -8.73
C PRO A 128 -12.43 7.03 -9.49
N GLY A 129 -11.77 8.18 -9.67
CA GLY A 129 -10.43 8.25 -10.28
C GLY A 129 -9.30 7.96 -9.28
N ALA A 130 -9.55 8.15 -7.99
CA ALA A 130 -8.57 7.94 -6.93
C ALA A 130 -9.15 7.24 -5.71
N VAL A 131 -8.30 6.49 -5.02
CA VAL A 131 -8.52 6.03 -3.63
C VAL A 131 -7.72 6.93 -2.71
N VAL A 132 -8.33 7.43 -1.65
CA VAL A 132 -7.68 8.24 -0.62
C VAL A 132 -7.73 7.47 0.69
N SER A 133 -6.55 7.15 1.24
CA SER A 133 -6.43 6.34 2.45
C SER A 133 -5.54 7.02 3.48
N ASN A 134 -5.82 6.82 4.77
CA ASN A 134 -4.81 7.11 5.80
C ASN A 134 -3.60 6.18 5.61
N HIS A 135 -2.43 6.61 6.08
CA HIS A 135 -1.20 5.84 5.96
C HIS A 135 -0.61 5.54 7.34
N VAL A 136 -0.71 4.28 7.76
CA VAL A 136 -0.21 3.80 9.05
C VAL A 136 1.06 2.98 8.85
N SER A 137 1.15 2.21 7.77
CA SER A 137 2.22 1.24 7.56
C SER A 137 2.45 0.95 6.08
N TYR A 138 3.62 0.40 5.73
CA TYR A 138 3.80 -0.18 4.41
C TYR A 138 2.85 -1.37 4.15
N VAL A 139 2.29 -1.97 5.21
CA VAL A 139 1.25 -3.01 5.13
C VAL A 139 -0.01 -2.50 4.42
N ASP A 140 -0.31 -1.20 4.49
CA ASP A 140 -1.44 -0.56 3.80
C ASP A 140 -1.37 -0.82 2.29
N ILE A 141 -0.15 -0.79 1.73
CA ILE A 141 0.11 -1.03 0.31
C ILE A 141 -0.31 -2.45 -0.07
N LEU A 142 0.04 -3.44 0.75
CA LEU A 142 -0.34 -4.83 0.52
C LEU A 142 -1.86 -5.03 0.59
N TYR A 143 -2.54 -4.38 1.53
CA TYR A 143 -4.00 -4.39 1.59
C TYR A 143 -4.61 -3.84 0.30
N HIS A 144 -4.21 -2.64 -0.12
CA HIS A 144 -4.75 -2.01 -1.32
C HIS A 144 -4.40 -2.81 -2.59
N MET A 145 -3.19 -3.38 -2.68
CA MET A 145 -2.84 -4.31 -3.76
C MET A 145 -3.77 -5.53 -3.77
N SER A 146 -4.09 -6.12 -2.61
CA SER A 146 -4.98 -7.28 -2.54
C SER A 146 -6.45 -6.97 -2.84
N SER A 147 -6.94 -5.79 -2.45
CA SER A 147 -8.36 -5.42 -2.48
C SER A 147 -8.76 -4.65 -3.74
N SER A 148 -7.97 -3.68 -4.20
CA SER A 148 -8.31 -2.82 -5.34
C SER A 148 -7.25 -2.76 -6.45
N PHE A 149 -6.03 -3.23 -6.18
CA PHE A 149 -4.87 -3.21 -7.09
C PHE A 149 -4.63 -1.85 -7.78
N PRO A 150 -4.51 -0.74 -7.02
CA PRO A 150 -4.34 0.60 -7.58
C PRO A 150 -2.89 0.87 -8.02
N SER A 151 -2.66 1.98 -8.70
CA SER A 151 -1.32 2.56 -8.89
C SER A 151 -0.97 3.50 -7.73
N PHE A 152 0.32 3.66 -7.42
CA PHE A 152 0.77 4.39 -6.23
C PHE A 152 1.70 5.56 -6.59
N VAL A 153 1.93 6.44 -5.63
CA VAL A 153 3.08 7.37 -5.65
C VAL A 153 4.16 6.81 -4.72
N ALA A 154 5.34 6.51 -5.24
CA ALA A 154 6.43 5.86 -4.52
C ALA A 154 7.73 6.69 -4.58
N LYS A 155 8.63 6.51 -3.60
CA LYS A 155 9.96 7.13 -3.66
C LYS A 155 10.78 6.50 -4.81
N ARG A 156 11.61 7.28 -5.50
CA ARG A 156 12.51 6.76 -6.55
C ARG A 156 13.43 5.64 -6.06
N SER A 157 13.81 5.64 -4.77
CA SER A 157 14.58 4.54 -4.17
C SER A 157 13.86 3.19 -4.20
N VAL A 158 12.53 3.16 -4.17
CA VAL A 158 11.72 1.93 -4.25
C VAL A 158 11.92 1.24 -5.60
N ALA A 159 12.07 2.01 -6.68
CA ALA A 159 12.31 1.46 -8.03
C ALA A 159 13.63 0.69 -8.14
N ARG A 160 14.58 0.93 -7.23
CA ARG A 160 15.92 0.33 -7.20
C ARG A 160 16.03 -0.83 -6.22
N LEU A 161 14.99 -1.10 -5.43
CA LEU A 161 15.00 -2.24 -4.51
C LEU A 161 14.97 -3.55 -5.30
N PRO A 162 15.77 -4.56 -4.92
CA PRO A 162 15.74 -5.87 -5.56
C PRO A 162 14.34 -6.48 -5.39
N LEU A 163 13.84 -7.12 -6.46
CA LEU A 163 12.49 -7.69 -6.59
C LEU A 163 11.35 -6.66 -6.58
N VAL A 164 11.28 -5.82 -5.54
CA VAL A 164 10.25 -4.81 -5.33
C VAL A 164 10.26 -3.73 -6.43
N GLY A 165 11.42 -3.39 -6.97
CA GLY A 165 11.56 -2.42 -8.05
C GLY A 165 10.76 -2.81 -9.29
N LEU A 166 10.82 -4.07 -9.72
CA LEU A 166 10.05 -4.55 -10.86
C LEU A 166 8.55 -4.61 -10.56
N ILE A 167 8.18 -5.08 -9.36
CA ILE A 167 6.78 -5.12 -8.93
C ILE A 167 6.18 -3.71 -8.93
N SER A 168 6.87 -2.72 -8.36
CA SER A 168 6.40 -1.32 -8.33
C SER A 168 6.25 -0.71 -9.73
N LYS A 169 7.12 -1.08 -10.68
CA LYS A 169 6.97 -0.71 -12.10
C LYS A 169 5.74 -1.37 -12.72
N CYS A 170 5.49 -2.65 -12.43
CA CYS A 170 4.29 -3.38 -12.89
C CYS A 170 2.98 -2.92 -12.25
N LEU A 171 3.03 -2.17 -11.14
CA LEU A 171 1.88 -1.51 -10.52
C LEU A 171 1.60 -0.12 -11.11
N GLY A 172 2.54 0.46 -11.87
CA GLY A 172 2.37 1.80 -12.43
C GLY A 172 2.63 2.91 -11.45
N CYS A 173 3.54 2.67 -10.51
CA CYS A 173 3.94 3.68 -9.56
C CYS A 173 4.51 4.93 -10.27
N ILE A 174 4.06 6.10 -9.84
CA ILE A 174 4.74 7.37 -10.10
C ILE A 174 5.90 7.46 -9.11
N PHE A 175 7.12 7.54 -9.62
CA PHE A 175 8.31 7.68 -8.77
C PHE A 175 8.62 9.15 -8.52
N VAL A 176 8.83 9.51 -7.25
CA VAL A 176 9.10 10.87 -6.81
C VAL A 176 10.41 10.95 -6.03
N GLN A 177 11.15 12.04 -6.22
CA GLN A 177 12.32 12.38 -5.42
C GLN A 177 11.91 13.48 -4.45
N ARG A 178 11.89 13.18 -3.14
CA ARG A 178 11.35 14.11 -2.13
C ARG A 178 12.37 15.16 -1.69
N GLU A 179 13.64 15.03 -2.07
CA GLU A 179 14.70 15.95 -1.66
C GLU A 179 14.83 17.23 -2.53
N SER A 180 14.22 17.33 -3.72
CA SER A 180 14.30 18.54 -4.56
C SER A 180 13.09 19.47 -4.36
N LYS A 181 13.32 20.65 -3.78
CA LYS A 181 12.27 21.61 -3.43
C LYS A 181 11.81 22.55 -4.56
N THR A 182 12.36 22.50 -5.78
CA THR A 182 12.27 23.68 -6.66
C THR A 182 11.73 23.48 -8.08
N SER A 183 11.51 22.26 -8.60
CA SER A 183 10.95 22.09 -9.96
C SER A 183 10.08 20.84 -10.16
N ASP A 184 10.47 19.69 -9.62
CA ASP A 184 9.78 18.41 -9.89
C ASP A 184 8.37 18.30 -9.29
N PHE A 185 8.07 19.06 -8.22
CA PHE A 185 6.78 18.94 -7.53
C PHE A 185 5.59 19.31 -8.42
N LYS A 186 5.75 20.31 -9.31
CA LYS A 186 4.71 20.68 -10.28
C LYS A 186 4.50 19.55 -11.31
N GLY A 187 5.57 18.91 -11.76
CA GLY A 187 5.50 17.77 -12.69
C GLY A 187 4.81 16.54 -12.06
N VAL A 188 5.14 16.22 -10.81
CA VAL A 188 4.51 15.10 -10.08
C VAL A 188 3.01 15.35 -9.87
N ALA A 189 2.62 16.55 -9.44
CA ALA A 189 1.21 16.89 -9.25
C ALA A 189 0.42 16.81 -10.58
N GLY A 190 1.02 17.24 -11.69
CA GLY A 190 0.47 17.08 -13.03
C GLY A 190 0.29 15.62 -13.42
N ALA A 191 1.34 14.79 -13.27
CA ALA A 191 1.31 13.36 -13.61
C ALA A 191 0.31 12.56 -12.76
N VAL A 192 0.16 12.93 -11.48
CA VAL A 192 -0.88 12.37 -10.60
C VAL A 192 -2.26 12.78 -11.11
N THR A 193 -2.46 14.07 -11.39
CA THR A 193 -3.73 14.61 -11.88
C THR A 193 -4.16 13.92 -13.17
N GLU A 194 -3.25 13.77 -14.13
CA GLU A 194 -3.51 13.08 -15.39
C GLU A 194 -3.88 11.60 -15.17
N ARG A 195 -3.17 10.87 -14.30
CA ARG A 195 -3.52 9.47 -14.01
C ARG A 195 -4.88 9.34 -13.34
N ILE A 196 -5.23 10.25 -12.42
CA ILE A 196 -6.55 10.27 -11.79
C ILE A 196 -7.64 10.51 -12.84
N GLN A 197 -7.44 11.48 -13.73
CA GLN A 197 -8.39 11.79 -14.79
C GLN A 197 -8.57 10.61 -15.77
N ARG A 198 -7.47 9.98 -16.17
CA ARG A 198 -7.50 8.78 -17.02
C ARG A 198 -8.23 7.62 -16.33
N ALA A 199 -8.01 7.43 -15.02
CA ALA A 199 -8.71 6.41 -14.24
C ALA A 199 -10.21 6.69 -14.12
N TYR A 200 -10.59 7.96 -14.04
CA TYR A 200 -12.00 8.38 -14.03
C TYR A 200 -12.68 8.11 -15.39
N GLU A 201 -12.01 8.47 -16.50
CA GLU A 201 -12.56 8.35 -17.86
C GLU A 201 -12.54 6.91 -18.40
N GLN A 202 -11.52 6.13 -18.06
CA GLN A 202 -11.29 4.80 -18.64
C GLN A 202 -11.46 3.70 -17.61
N LYS A 203 -12.48 2.86 -17.79
CA LYS A 203 -12.76 1.70 -16.90
C LYS A 203 -11.60 0.73 -16.77
N ASN A 204 -10.77 0.61 -17.81
CA ASN A 204 -9.63 -0.30 -17.77
C ASN A 204 -8.39 0.32 -17.12
N SER A 205 -8.33 1.63 -16.84
CA SER A 205 -7.18 2.22 -16.14
C SER A 205 -7.24 1.93 -14.63
N PRO A 206 -6.12 1.79 -13.90
CA PRO A 206 -6.19 1.60 -12.44
C PRO A 206 -6.55 2.91 -11.76
N MET A 207 -7.20 2.85 -10.60
CA MET A 207 -7.31 4.03 -9.74
C MET A 207 -5.93 4.40 -9.17
N MET A 208 -5.72 5.69 -8.91
CA MET A 208 -4.55 6.15 -8.16
C MET A 208 -4.83 6.07 -6.66
N LEU A 209 -4.00 5.36 -5.89
CA LEU A 209 -4.01 5.43 -4.43
C LEU A 209 -3.11 6.56 -3.95
N LEU A 210 -3.67 7.44 -3.12
CA LEU A 210 -2.94 8.51 -2.46
C LEU A 210 -3.09 8.42 -0.94
N PHE A 211 -1.97 8.64 -0.27
CA PHE A 211 -1.86 8.85 1.15
C PHE A 211 -1.68 10.35 1.40
N PRO A 212 -2.75 11.12 1.64
CA PRO A 212 -2.73 12.58 1.59
C PRO A 212 -1.91 13.20 2.72
N GLU A 213 -1.68 12.47 3.81
CA GLU A 213 -0.77 12.82 4.91
C GLU A 213 0.69 12.93 4.43
N GLY A 214 1.03 12.23 3.33
CA GLY A 214 2.35 12.23 2.72
C GLY A 214 3.42 11.49 3.52
N THR A 215 3.09 10.90 4.67
CA THR A 215 3.95 10.06 5.51
C THR A 215 3.09 9.03 6.25
N THR A 216 3.72 8.00 6.81
CA THR A 216 3.08 7.09 7.76
C THR A 216 2.89 7.77 9.12
N THR A 217 1.84 7.38 9.85
CA THR A 217 1.52 7.86 11.19
C THR A 217 1.25 6.72 12.15
N ASN A 218 1.03 7.04 13.43
CA ASN A 218 0.68 6.05 14.44
C ASN A 218 -0.76 5.51 14.31
N GLY A 219 -1.59 6.09 13.42
CA GLY A 219 -2.98 5.70 13.22
C GLY A 219 -3.97 6.21 14.28
N ASP A 220 -3.52 6.99 15.28
CA ASP A 220 -4.39 7.57 16.31
C ASP A 220 -5.03 8.89 15.84
N TYR A 221 -4.33 9.63 14.98
CA TYR A 221 -4.77 10.91 14.45
C TYR A 221 -4.39 11.03 12.98
N LEU A 222 -5.14 11.84 12.23
CA LEU A 222 -4.81 12.22 10.86
C LEU A 222 -3.96 13.48 10.85
N LEU A 223 -2.96 13.52 9.98
CA LEU A 223 -2.21 14.75 9.69
C LEU A 223 -2.95 15.63 8.67
N PRO A 224 -2.59 16.92 8.54
CA PRO A 224 -3.11 17.78 7.48
C PRO A 224 -2.88 17.19 6.09
N PHE A 225 -3.93 17.20 5.26
CA PHE A 225 -3.89 16.59 3.93
C PHE A 225 -3.23 17.51 2.90
N LYS A 226 -2.36 16.92 2.08
CA LYS A 226 -1.88 17.54 0.85
C LYS A 226 -2.99 17.49 -0.21
N THR A 227 -3.06 18.54 -1.04
CA THR A 227 -4.13 18.71 -2.02
C THR A 227 -4.02 17.84 -3.27
N GLY A 228 -2.89 17.15 -3.48
CA GLY A 228 -2.57 16.46 -4.73
C GLY A 228 -3.61 15.44 -5.20
N ALA A 229 -4.30 14.75 -4.28
CA ALA A 229 -5.36 13.81 -4.63
C ALA A 229 -6.65 14.48 -5.17
N PHE A 230 -6.81 15.78 -4.92
CA PHE A 230 -8.05 16.53 -5.16
C PHE A 230 -7.94 17.50 -6.35
N LEU A 231 -6.74 17.73 -6.88
CA LEU A 231 -6.51 18.67 -7.99
C LEU A 231 -7.23 18.27 -9.28
N ALA A 232 -7.44 16.97 -9.51
CA ALA A 232 -8.13 16.44 -10.68
C ALA A 232 -9.63 16.72 -10.70
N LYS A 233 -10.23 17.10 -9.57
CA LYS A 233 -11.70 17.29 -9.42
C LYS A 233 -12.53 16.06 -9.82
N ALA A 234 -11.91 14.88 -9.88
CA ALA A 234 -12.59 13.60 -10.07
C ALA A 234 -13.08 13.05 -8.72
N PRO A 235 -14.13 12.20 -8.71
CA PRO A 235 -14.59 11.55 -7.48
C PRO A 235 -13.47 10.69 -6.85
N VAL A 236 -13.42 10.68 -5.52
CA VAL A 236 -12.47 9.88 -4.74
C VAL A 236 -13.20 8.83 -3.92
N LYS A 237 -12.59 7.65 -3.76
CA LYS A 237 -13.04 6.63 -2.81
C LYS A 237 -12.26 6.78 -1.50
N PRO A 238 -12.86 7.31 -0.42
CA PRO A 238 -12.22 7.33 0.88
C PRO A 238 -12.15 5.91 1.45
N VAL A 239 -11.00 5.54 2.01
CA VAL A 239 -10.80 4.27 2.71
C VAL A 239 -10.06 4.55 4.02
N ILE A 240 -10.55 4.01 5.13
CA ILE A 240 -9.87 4.12 6.42
C ILE A 240 -9.39 2.74 6.86
N LEU A 241 -8.09 2.60 7.02
CA LEU A 241 -7.45 1.41 7.58
C LEU A 241 -7.24 1.60 9.07
N ARG A 242 -7.77 0.64 9.84
CA ARG A 242 -7.60 0.58 11.28
C ARG A 242 -6.97 -0.75 11.66
N TYR A 243 -5.91 -0.68 12.43
CA TYR A 243 -5.18 -1.83 12.91
C TYR A 243 -5.50 -2.07 14.39
N PRO A 244 -6.44 -2.97 14.74
CA PRO A 244 -6.59 -3.39 16.11
C PRO A 244 -5.39 -4.26 16.49
N TYR A 245 -4.64 -3.84 17.50
CA TYR A 245 -3.52 -4.60 18.04
C TYR A 245 -3.64 -4.75 19.56
N LYS A 246 -3.02 -5.80 20.09
CA LYS A 246 -2.92 -6.04 21.54
C LYS A 246 -1.49 -5.96 22.06
N ARG A 247 -0.50 -6.29 21.22
CA ARG A 247 0.90 -6.45 21.63
C ARG A 247 1.81 -5.50 20.90
N PHE A 248 1.83 -5.55 19.58
CA PHE A 248 2.68 -4.73 18.75
C PHE A 248 1.85 -3.87 17.80
N SER A 249 2.11 -2.56 17.77
CA SER A 249 1.48 -1.67 16.80
C SER A 249 2.05 -1.91 15.39
N PRO A 250 1.21 -2.16 14.37
CA PRO A 250 1.66 -2.24 12.99
C PRO A 250 2.08 -0.89 12.37
N ALA A 251 1.97 0.20 13.13
CA ALA A 251 2.34 1.52 12.66
C ALA A 251 3.84 1.63 12.44
N TRP A 252 4.23 2.14 11.26
CA TRP A 252 5.62 2.35 10.90
C TRP A 252 5.97 3.84 10.97
N ASP A 253 6.13 4.38 12.18
CA ASP A 253 6.32 5.81 12.41
C ASP A 253 7.76 6.19 12.82
N SER A 254 8.39 5.42 13.71
CA SER A 254 9.56 5.83 14.49
C SER A 254 10.65 4.76 14.57
N MET A 255 10.39 3.55 14.03
CA MET A 255 11.31 2.41 14.10
C MET A 255 11.92 2.06 12.73
N SER A 256 13.09 1.42 12.75
CA SER A 256 13.71 0.94 11.51
C SER A 256 12.86 -0.15 10.84
N GLY A 257 12.85 -0.17 9.51
CA GLY A 257 12.07 -1.14 8.74
C GLY A 257 12.43 -2.59 9.08
N ALA A 258 13.72 -2.91 9.24
CA ALA A 258 14.18 -4.25 9.61
C ALA A 258 13.60 -4.72 10.95
N ARG A 259 13.57 -3.82 11.95
CA ARG A 259 12.99 -4.14 13.26
C ARG A 259 11.48 -4.29 13.17
N HIS A 260 10.81 -3.40 12.44
CA HIS A 260 9.37 -3.48 12.23
C HIS A 260 8.98 -4.82 11.58
N VAL A 261 9.71 -5.24 10.55
CA VAL A 261 9.53 -6.54 9.89
C VAL A 261 9.75 -7.68 10.87
N PHE A 262 10.85 -7.65 11.65
CA PHE A 262 11.11 -8.68 12.66
C PHE A 262 9.96 -8.80 13.65
N LEU A 263 9.49 -7.69 14.23
CA LEU A 263 8.41 -7.70 15.22
C LEU A 263 7.09 -8.15 14.61
N LEU A 264 6.74 -7.74 13.38
CA LEU A 264 5.56 -8.27 12.69
C LEU A 264 5.63 -9.78 12.47
N LEU A 265 6.77 -10.28 12.00
CA LEU A 265 6.95 -11.71 11.69
C LEU A 265 7.02 -12.57 12.96
N ALA A 266 7.62 -12.06 14.04
CA ALA A 266 7.76 -12.75 15.31
C ALA A 266 6.52 -12.65 16.21
N ASN A 267 5.58 -11.73 15.92
CA ASN A 267 4.40 -11.52 16.77
C ASN A 267 3.43 -12.71 16.69
N LEU A 268 3.15 -13.28 17.87
CA LEU A 268 2.17 -14.33 18.15
C LEU A 268 0.76 -13.77 18.31
#